data_AF-A0A816QVH1-F1
#
_entry.id   AF-A0A816QVH1-F1
#
_cell.length_a   1.000
_cell.length_b   1.000
_cell.length_c   1.000
_cell.angle_alpha   90.00
_cell.angle_beta   90.00
_cell.angle_gamma   90.00
#
_symmetry.space_group_name_H-M   'P 1'
#
loop_
_entity.id
_entity.type
_entity.pdbx_description
1 polymer ?
#
loop_
_entity_poly.entity_id
_entity_poly.type
_entity_poly.pdbx_seq_one_letter_code
_entity_poly.pdbx_strand_id
1 'polypeptide(L)'
;GHEFQPQSEVQLIFNATARSRLLCSAACSQNPSCRIFDYDSSSHRCRLFEADLTNGAIIAAASQTSIVGGMMLSASLYAPMYNHYCSACQENRYQTCSSTTNTCQCPGNSYWNGSMCPLQLFENAACDQIDACRSDLNLSCIINSYGEFTQCSRGSIYYFCVRKLKHV
;
A
#
# COMPACT_ATOMS: atom_id res chain seq x y z
N GLY A 1 -0.92 -8.50 25.18
CA GLY A 1 -0.21 -8.34 23.90
C GLY A 1 -1.18 -7.86 22.87
N HIS A 2 -0.65 -7.35 21.76
CA HIS A 2 -1.44 -6.86 20.65
C HIS A 2 -0.97 -7.49 19.35
N GLU A 3 -1.89 -7.61 18.40
CA GLU A 3 -1.57 -8.02 17.03
C GLU A 3 -2.27 -7.11 16.03
N PHE A 4 -1.74 -7.10 14.82
CA PHE A 4 -2.35 -6.34 13.75
C PHE A 4 -3.37 -7.19 13.01
N GLN A 5 -4.55 -6.63 12.77
CA GLN A 5 -5.60 -7.20 11.95
C GLN A 5 -5.74 -6.35 10.68
N PRO A 6 -5.30 -6.84 9.51
CA PRO A 6 -5.53 -6.13 8.26
C PRO A 6 -7.01 -6.12 7.89
N GLN A 7 -7.42 -5.14 7.06
CA GLN A 7 -8.74 -5.11 6.44
C GLN A 7 -8.96 -6.32 5.52
N SER A 8 -7.91 -6.84 4.89
CA SER A 8 -7.95 -8.01 4.02
C SER A 8 -6.70 -8.86 4.16
N GLU A 9 -6.87 -10.19 4.12
CA GLU A 9 -5.77 -11.17 4.19
C GLU A 9 -4.74 -11.03 3.06
N VAL A 10 -5.12 -10.42 1.92
CA VAL A 10 -4.17 -10.14 0.82
C VAL A 10 -3.05 -9.19 1.25
N GLN A 11 -3.26 -8.42 2.33
CA GLN A 11 -2.26 -7.50 2.84
C GLN A 11 -1.16 -8.20 3.65
N LEU A 12 -1.27 -9.50 3.92
CA LEU A 12 -0.24 -10.29 4.57
C LEU A 12 0.87 -10.63 3.55
N ILE A 13 2.03 -10.00 3.70
CA ILE A 13 3.19 -10.21 2.84
C ILE A 13 3.92 -11.50 3.23
N PHE A 14 4.08 -11.70 4.53
CA PHE A 14 4.95 -12.73 5.07
C PHE A 14 4.42 -13.21 6.41
N ASN A 15 4.43 -14.53 6.61
CA ASN A 15 4.10 -15.18 7.87
C ASN A 15 5.07 -16.33 8.10
N ALA A 16 5.98 -16.17 9.06
CA ALA A 16 6.91 -17.22 9.44
C ALA A 16 7.38 -17.05 10.88
N THR A 17 8.38 -17.83 11.28
CA THR A 17 9.05 -17.67 12.57
C THR A 17 10.27 -16.77 12.44
N ALA A 18 10.47 -15.89 13.42
CA ALA A 18 11.67 -15.08 13.58
C ALA A 18 12.24 -15.30 14.98
N ARG A 19 13.57 -15.46 15.10
CA ARG A 19 14.20 -15.73 16.41
C ARG A 19 14.10 -14.57 17.39
N SER A 20 13.85 -13.37 16.89
CA SER A 20 13.72 -12.17 17.70
C SER A 20 12.85 -11.14 17.02
N ARG A 21 12.31 -10.23 17.84
CA ARG A 21 11.66 -9.00 17.37
C ARG A 21 12.52 -8.24 16.38
N LEU A 22 13.82 -8.12 16.66
CA LEU A 22 14.76 -7.36 15.82
C LEU A 22 14.84 -7.93 14.40
N LEU A 23 14.87 -9.27 14.27
CA LEU A 23 14.88 -9.91 12.96
C LEU A 23 13.54 -9.74 12.24
N CYS A 24 12.42 -9.80 12.95
CA CYS A 24 11.10 -9.52 12.36
C CYS A 24 11.01 -8.08 11.86
N SER A 25 11.46 -7.10 12.65
CA SER A 25 11.50 -5.70 12.24
C SER A 25 12.48 -5.44 11.10
N ALA A 26 13.63 -6.13 11.08
CA ALA A 26 14.60 -6.02 9.99
C ALA A 26 14.04 -6.58 8.67
N ALA A 27 13.32 -7.71 8.73
CA ALA A 27 12.62 -8.26 7.57
C ALA A 27 11.56 -7.29 7.03
N CYS A 28 10.77 -6.66 7.91
CA CYS A 28 9.88 -5.58 7.50
C CYS A 28 10.66 -4.40 6.90
N SER A 29 11.85 -4.08 7.44
CA SER A 29 12.63 -2.95 6.95
C SER A 29 13.25 -3.13 5.59
N GLN A 30 13.56 -4.37 5.23
CA GLN A 30 14.15 -4.73 3.95
C GLN A 30 13.09 -4.95 2.86
N ASN A 31 11.82 -5.03 3.23
CA ASN A 31 10.71 -5.15 2.28
C ASN A 31 10.04 -3.77 2.06
N PRO A 32 10.16 -3.16 0.87
CA PRO A 32 9.58 -1.85 0.57
C PRO A 32 8.07 -1.77 0.74
N SER A 33 7.35 -2.90 0.58
CA SER A 33 5.91 -2.96 0.78
C SER A 33 5.51 -3.05 2.25
N CYS A 34 6.39 -3.55 3.14
CA CYS A 34 6.03 -3.72 4.55
C CYS A 34 5.92 -2.37 5.27
N ARG A 35 4.77 -2.16 5.94
CA ARG A 35 4.47 -0.96 6.73
C ARG A 35 4.20 -1.28 8.18
N ILE A 36 3.59 -2.42 8.46
CA ILE A 36 3.32 -2.92 9.82
C ILE A 36 3.84 -4.34 9.94
N PHE A 37 4.33 -4.69 11.13
CA PHE A 37 4.61 -6.07 11.51
C PHE A 37 4.04 -6.35 12.90
N ASP A 38 3.72 -7.61 13.16
CA ASP A 38 3.58 -8.09 14.53
C ASP A 38 4.52 -9.25 14.80
N TYR A 39 4.93 -9.33 16.06
CA TYR A 39 5.85 -10.34 16.54
C TYR A 39 5.39 -10.87 17.88
N ASP A 40 5.31 -12.18 18.00
CA ASP A 40 5.02 -12.88 19.25
C ASP A 40 6.26 -13.60 19.76
N SER A 41 6.75 -13.24 20.95
CA SER A 41 7.99 -13.84 21.46
C SER A 41 7.81 -15.26 21.99
N SER A 42 6.60 -15.67 22.37
CA SER A 42 6.34 -17.03 22.87
C SER A 42 6.34 -18.09 21.77
N SER A 43 5.77 -17.76 20.61
CA SER A 43 5.66 -18.65 19.45
C SER A 43 6.70 -18.36 18.37
N HIS A 44 7.47 -17.28 18.53
CA HIS A 44 8.36 -16.72 17.50
C HIS A 44 7.63 -16.30 16.22
N ARG A 45 6.29 -16.19 16.22
CA ARG A 45 5.52 -15.78 15.04
C ARG A 45 5.88 -14.35 14.64
N CYS A 46 6.19 -14.16 13.36
CA CYS A 46 6.44 -12.87 12.73
C CYS A 46 5.54 -12.72 11.50
N ARG A 47 4.70 -11.69 11.50
CA ARG A 47 3.83 -11.35 10.37
C ARG A 47 4.18 -9.97 9.85
N LEU A 48 4.31 -9.83 8.53
CA LEU A 48 4.58 -8.57 7.85
C LEU A 48 3.39 -8.20 6.97
N PHE A 49 3.00 -6.93 7.01
CA PHE A 49 1.83 -6.43 6.30
C PHE A 49 2.18 -5.20 5.45
N GLU A 50 1.58 -5.12 4.27
CA GLU A 50 1.59 -3.90 3.45
C GLU A 50 0.57 -2.85 3.94
N ALA A 51 -0.29 -3.26 4.87
CA ALA A 51 -1.30 -2.44 5.52
C ALA A 51 -0.72 -1.42 6.51
N ASP A 52 -1.49 -0.37 6.78
CA ASP A 52 -1.26 0.59 7.84
C ASP A 52 -2.53 0.80 8.69
N LEU A 53 -2.51 1.76 9.62
CA LEU A 53 -3.63 2.02 10.53
C LEU A 53 -4.87 2.63 9.84
N THR A 54 -4.80 2.95 8.55
CA THR A 54 -5.97 3.42 7.78
C THR A 54 -6.78 2.26 7.18
N ASN A 55 -6.17 1.07 7.04
CA ASN A 55 -6.75 -0.12 6.41
C ASN A 55 -6.50 -1.39 7.26
N GLY A 56 -6.52 -1.22 8.57
CA GLY A 56 -6.43 -2.27 9.57
C GLY A 56 -6.48 -1.70 10.98
N ALA A 57 -6.39 -2.58 11.97
CA ALA A 57 -6.48 -2.20 13.37
C ALA A 57 -5.50 -2.99 14.24
N ILE A 58 -5.05 -2.37 15.33
CA ILE A 58 -4.34 -3.06 16.40
C ILE A 58 -5.40 -3.60 17.36
N ILE A 59 -5.44 -4.92 17.53
CA ILE A 59 -6.41 -5.62 18.38
C ILE A 59 -5.72 -6.32 19.55
N ALA A 60 -6.50 -6.75 20.55
CA ALA A 60 -6.00 -7.60 21.61
C ALA A 60 -5.61 -8.97 21.04
N ALA A 61 -4.39 -9.42 21.32
CA ALA A 61 -3.92 -10.74 20.91
C ALA A 61 -4.19 -11.78 22.01
N ALA A 62 -4.33 -13.04 21.62
CA ALA A 62 -4.41 -14.16 22.56
C ALA A 62 -3.14 -14.29 23.42
N SER A 63 -1.98 -13.96 22.84
CA SER A 63 -0.70 -13.95 23.56
C SER A 63 -0.45 -12.60 24.23
N GLN A 64 0.00 -12.66 25.49
CA GLN A 64 0.44 -11.46 26.20
C GLN A 64 1.77 -10.91 25.67
N THR A 65 2.56 -11.73 24.98
CA THR A 65 3.91 -11.38 24.49
C THR A 65 3.95 -10.88 23.04
N SER A 66 2.78 -10.82 22.39
CA SER A 66 2.64 -10.23 21.05
C SER A 66 2.73 -8.72 21.10
N ILE A 67 3.44 -8.15 20.12
CA ILE A 67 3.62 -6.72 19.93
C ILE A 67 3.40 -6.35 18.46
N VAL A 68 3.03 -5.10 18.22
CA VAL A 68 2.93 -4.52 16.88
C VAL A 68 4.00 -3.44 16.73
N GLY A 69 4.71 -3.46 15.61
CA GLY A 69 5.60 -2.39 15.18
C GLY A 69 5.17 -1.87 13.81
N GLY A 70 5.51 -0.61 13.53
CA GLY A 70 5.13 0.02 12.27
C GLY A 70 6.19 1.00 11.80
N MET A 71 6.15 1.28 10.51
CA MET A 71 6.98 2.26 9.84
C MET A 71 6.16 3.53 9.67
N MET A 72 6.69 4.67 10.10
CA MET A 72 6.02 5.94 9.88
C MET A 72 6.09 6.31 8.39
N LEU A 73 4.93 6.64 7.83
CA LEU A 73 4.79 7.21 6.51
C LEU A 73 4.70 8.73 6.65
N SER A 74 5.57 9.46 5.96
CA SER A 74 5.57 10.92 5.96
C SER A 74 5.84 11.43 4.56
N ALA A 75 5.16 12.50 4.16
CA ALA A 75 5.37 13.11 2.85
C ALA A 75 6.84 13.51 2.65
N SER A 76 7.54 13.90 3.71
CA SER A 76 8.98 14.25 3.67
C SER A 76 9.90 13.10 3.27
N LEU A 77 9.45 11.84 3.43
CA LEU A 77 10.21 10.65 3.06
C LEU A 77 9.98 10.25 1.59
N TYR A 78 8.85 10.67 1.02
CA TYR A 78 8.42 10.30 -0.32
C TYR A 78 8.62 11.44 -1.33
N ALA A 79 8.04 12.61 -1.08
CA ALA A 79 7.98 13.71 -2.04
C ALA A 79 9.34 14.13 -2.64
N PRO A 80 10.45 14.16 -1.87
CA PRO A 80 11.75 14.55 -2.45
C PRO A 80 12.31 13.57 -3.47
N MET A 81 11.79 12.34 -3.54
CA MET A 81 12.37 11.25 -4.33
C MET A 81 11.45 10.76 -5.44
N TYR A 82 10.13 11.00 -5.34
CA TYR A 82 9.18 10.55 -6.35
C TYR A 82 9.51 11.13 -7.73
N ASN A 83 9.47 10.28 -8.76
CA ASN A 83 9.80 10.61 -10.15
C ASN A 83 11.25 11.09 -10.39
N HIS A 84 12.15 10.99 -9.41
CA HIS A 84 13.58 11.16 -9.64
C HIS A 84 14.18 9.93 -10.33
N TYR A 85 15.38 10.05 -10.91
CA TYR A 85 16.11 8.92 -11.46
C TYR A 85 16.36 7.84 -10.42
N CYS A 86 16.38 6.58 -10.85
CA CYS A 86 16.52 5.44 -9.94
C CYS A 86 17.72 5.49 -8.99
N SER A 87 18.81 6.20 -9.34
CA SER A 87 19.95 6.42 -8.45
C SER A 87 19.59 7.13 -7.14
N ALA A 88 18.47 7.86 -7.09
CA ALA A 88 18.01 8.57 -5.90
C ALA A 88 17.31 7.66 -4.87
N CYS A 89 16.70 6.56 -5.29
CA CYS A 89 15.91 5.68 -4.41
C CYS A 89 16.51 4.28 -4.21
N GLN A 90 17.74 4.01 -4.63
CA GLN A 90 18.36 2.68 -4.47
C GLN A 90 18.44 2.22 -3.00
N GLU A 91 18.65 3.17 -2.08
CA GLU A 91 18.73 2.92 -0.64
C GLU A 91 17.46 3.35 0.11
N ASN A 92 16.43 3.77 -0.62
CA ASN A 92 15.19 4.26 -0.03
C ASN A 92 14.12 3.16 -0.05
N ARG A 93 13.70 2.71 1.13
CA ARG A 93 12.63 1.71 1.28
C ARG A 93 11.23 2.20 0.87
N TYR A 94 11.03 3.52 0.83
CA TYR A 94 9.72 4.13 0.61
C TYR A 94 9.34 4.12 -0.87
N GLN A 95 10.29 3.89 -1.77
CA GLN A 95 10.07 3.90 -3.22
C GLN A 95 10.83 2.76 -3.89
N THR A 96 10.44 2.44 -5.10
CA THR A 96 11.09 1.40 -5.91
C THR A 96 11.45 1.98 -7.28
N CYS A 97 12.56 1.52 -7.84
CA CYS A 97 12.92 1.87 -9.21
C CYS A 97 11.99 1.14 -10.19
N SER A 98 11.27 1.88 -11.02
CA SER A 98 10.51 1.32 -12.13
C SER A 98 11.44 1.06 -13.31
N SER A 99 11.52 -0.20 -13.75
CA SER A 99 12.30 -0.59 -14.94
C SER A 99 11.74 0.00 -16.23
N THR A 100 10.44 0.33 -16.26
CA THR A 100 9.77 0.88 -17.45
C THR A 100 10.11 2.35 -17.66
N THR A 101 10.09 3.15 -16.60
CA THR A 101 10.30 4.61 -16.69
C THR A 101 11.69 5.05 -16.23
N ASN A 102 12.48 4.14 -15.63
CA ASN A 102 13.77 4.43 -14.99
C ASN A 102 13.70 5.57 -13.95
N THR A 103 12.57 5.63 -13.23
CA THR A 103 12.33 6.60 -12.16
C THR A 103 11.86 5.91 -10.88
N CYS A 104 12.02 6.61 -9.77
CA CYS A 104 11.52 6.23 -8.46
C CYS A 104 9.99 6.34 -8.44
N GLN A 105 9.33 5.22 -8.16
CA GLN A 105 7.89 5.08 -8.16
C GLN A 105 7.43 4.52 -6.81
N CYS A 106 6.11 4.56 -6.60
CA CYS A 106 5.51 3.94 -5.43
C CYS A 106 5.75 2.42 -5.42
N PRO A 107 5.98 1.80 -4.24
CA PRO A 107 6.07 0.35 -4.12
C PRO A 107 4.81 -0.36 -4.61
N GLY A 108 4.89 -1.69 -4.77
CA GLY A 108 3.73 -2.49 -5.16
C GLY A 108 2.51 -2.24 -4.26
N ASN A 109 1.32 -2.31 -4.86
CA ASN A 109 0.03 -2.08 -4.20
C ASN A 109 -0.12 -0.70 -3.55
N SER A 110 0.66 0.29 -3.97
CA SER A 110 0.53 1.69 -3.54
C SER A 110 0.46 2.61 -4.76
N TYR A 111 -0.10 3.80 -4.58
CA TYR A 111 -0.27 4.80 -5.65
C TYR A 111 0.23 6.16 -5.18
N TRP A 112 0.56 7.05 -6.11
CA TRP A 112 1.02 8.39 -5.75
C TRP A 112 -0.16 9.33 -5.53
N ASN A 113 -0.33 9.85 -4.32
CA ASN A 113 -1.44 10.77 -4.02
C ASN A 113 -1.08 12.26 -4.15
N GLY A 114 0.05 12.58 -4.81
CA GLY A 114 0.59 13.95 -4.85
C GLY A 114 1.56 14.29 -3.71
N SER A 115 1.64 13.48 -2.65
CA SER A 115 2.52 13.74 -1.50
C SER A 115 3.28 12.51 -0.98
N MET A 116 2.66 11.34 -1.01
CA MET A 116 3.22 10.08 -0.55
C MET A 116 2.61 8.91 -1.32
N CYS A 117 3.07 7.70 -1.02
CA CYS A 117 2.50 6.47 -1.56
C CYS A 117 1.63 5.75 -0.51
N PRO A 118 0.36 6.12 -0.30
CA PRO A 118 -0.57 5.31 0.49
C PRO A 118 -0.84 3.96 -0.18
N LEU A 119 -1.34 2.98 0.58
CA LEU A 119 -1.81 1.73 0.02
C LEU A 119 -2.98 1.99 -0.94
N GLN A 120 -3.01 1.27 -2.05
CA GLN A 120 -4.15 1.24 -2.96
C GLN A 120 -5.42 0.76 -2.25
N LEU A 121 -6.53 1.28 -2.74
CA LEU A 121 -7.84 1.23 -2.14
C LEU A 121 -8.59 -0.05 -2.51
N PHE A 122 -9.36 -0.55 -1.54
CA PHE A 122 -10.23 -1.73 -1.68
C PHE A 122 -11.58 -1.39 -2.29
N GLU A 123 -12.38 -2.43 -2.58
CA GLU A 123 -13.71 -2.29 -3.18
C GLU A 123 -14.61 -1.35 -2.36
N ASN A 124 -15.37 -0.50 -3.05
CA ASN A 124 -16.25 0.55 -2.54
C ASN A 124 -15.55 1.72 -1.82
N ALA A 125 -14.22 1.72 -1.69
CA ALA A 125 -13.51 2.90 -1.18
C ALA A 125 -13.57 4.05 -2.20
N ALA A 126 -13.78 5.26 -1.70
CA ALA A 126 -13.79 6.47 -2.53
C ALA A 126 -12.40 6.74 -3.12
N CYS A 127 -12.34 7.02 -4.41
CA CYS A 127 -11.09 7.25 -5.14
C CYS A 127 -11.16 8.55 -5.94
N ASP A 128 -10.01 9.18 -6.13
CA ASP A 128 -9.86 10.48 -6.80
C ASP A 128 -8.93 10.44 -8.02
N GLN A 129 -8.42 9.25 -8.35
CA GLN A 129 -7.54 9.01 -9.49
C GLN A 129 -7.58 7.56 -9.97
N ILE A 130 -7.09 7.36 -11.18
CA ILE A 130 -7.26 6.11 -11.95
C ILE A 130 -6.50 4.92 -11.35
N ASP A 131 -5.35 5.17 -10.74
CA ASP A 131 -4.43 4.17 -10.18
C ASP A 131 -4.57 3.99 -8.67
N ALA A 132 -5.56 4.65 -8.05
CA ALA A 132 -5.79 4.56 -6.60
C ALA A 132 -6.26 3.18 -6.14
N CYS A 133 -6.89 2.38 -7.01
CA CYS A 133 -7.51 1.11 -6.63
C CYS A 133 -6.57 -0.09 -6.79
N ARG A 134 -6.80 -1.15 -5.99
CA ARG A 134 -6.04 -2.40 -6.03
C ARG A 134 -6.21 -3.16 -7.35
N SER A 135 -5.31 -2.93 -8.28
CA SER A 135 -5.35 -3.53 -9.61
C SER A 135 -5.08 -5.04 -9.59
N ASP A 136 -4.32 -5.53 -8.60
CA ASP A 136 -4.12 -6.96 -8.32
C ASP A 136 -5.43 -7.68 -7.91
N LEU A 137 -6.43 -6.93 -7.43
CA LEU A 137 -7.78 -7.40 -7.14
C LEU A 137 -8.77 -7.13 -8.28
N ASN A 138 -8.28 -6.72 -9.45
CA ASN A 138 -9.09 -6.31 -10.60
C ASN A 138 -10.05 -5.15 -10.29
N LEU A 139 -9.61 -4.22 -9.42
CA LEU A 139 -10.35 -3.00 -9.11
C LEU A 139 -9.83 -1.82 -9.93
N SER A 140 -10.75 -0.98 -10.40
CA SER A 140 -10.44 0.31 -10.99
C SER A 140 -11.34 1.38 -10.39
N CYS A 141 -10.91 2.65 -10.46
CA CYS A 141 -11.72 3.76 -10.00
C CYS A 141 -12.81 4.07 -11.03
N ILE A 142 -14.09 3.94 -10.66
CA ILE A 142 -15.21 4.22 -11.55
C ILE A 142 -15.25 5.74 -11.81
N ILE A 143 -15.39 6.09 -13.09
CA ILE A 143 -15.67 7.44 -13.55
C ILE A 143 -17.17 7.54 -13.86
N ASN A 144 -17.87 8.50 -13.25
CA ASN A 144 -19.29 8.74 -13.51
C ASN A 144 -19.51 9.44 -14.88
N SER A 145 -20.78 9.66 -15.24
CA SER A 145 -21.14 10.33 -16.50
C SER A 145 -20.64 11.78 -16.63
N TYR A 146 -20.23 12.40 -15.52
CA TYR A 146 -19.68 13.75 -15.46
C TYR A 146 -18.15 13.77 -15.56
N GLY A 147 -17.50 12.61 -15.65
CA GLY A 147 -16.04 12.51 -15.66
C GLY A 147 -15.40 12.54 -14.27
N GLU A 148 -16.18 12.38 -13.20
CA GLU A 148 -15.68 12.39 -11.84
C GLU A 148 -15.37 10.98 -11.34
N PHE A 149 -14.25 10.85 -10.64
CA PHE A 149 -13.89 9.65 -9.91
C PHE A 149 -14.83 9.45 -8.72
N THR A 150 -15.22 8.20 -8.46
CA THR A 150 -16.22 7.88 -7.44
C THR A 150 -15.70 6.86 -6.45
N GLN A 151 -15.65 5.58 -6.82
CA GLN A 151 -15.24 4.49 -5.95
C GLN A 151 -14.56 3.36 -6.70
N CYS A 152 -13.78 2.56 -5.98
CA CYS A 152 -13.16 1.36 -6.50
C CYS A 152 -14.20 0.26 -6.71
N SER A 153 -14.24 -0.32 -7.90
CA SER A 153 -15.14 -1.44 -8.23
C SER A 153 -14.48 -2.40 -9.19
N ARG A 154 -14.97 -3.65 -9.20
CA ARG A 154 -14.64 -4.62 -10.24
C ARG A 154 -15.25 -4.15 -11.57
N GLY A 155 -14.43 -4.10 -12.61
CA GLY A 155 -14.90 -3.77 -13.96
C GLY A 155 -13.98 -2.81 -14.70
N SER A 156 -14.01 -2.92 -16.03
CA SER A 156 -13.23 -2.11 -16.95
C SER A 156 -13.59 -0.63 -16.84
N ILE A 157 -12.56 0.21 -16.88
CA ILE A 157 -12.69 1.67 -17.10
C ILE A 157 -13.60 1.87 -18.31
N TYR A 158 -14.82 2.37 -18.11
CA TYR A 158 -15.65 2.83 -19.22
C TYR A 158 -14.99 4.10 -19.76
N TYR A 159 -14.17 3.96 -20.80
CA TYR A 159 -13.80 5.08 -21.64
C TYR A 159 -15.08 5.60 -22.30
N PHE A 160 -15.74 6.56 -21.66
CA PHE A 160 -16.76 7.35 -22.35
C PHE A 160 -16.04 8.20 -23.40
N CYS A 161 -15.96 7.67 -24.62
CA CYS A 161 -15.67 8.47 -25.81
C CYS A 161 -16.79 9.51 -25.94
N VAL A 162 -16.55 10.72 -25.41
CA VAL A 162 -17.43 11.86 -25.66
C VAL A 162 -17.34 12.18 -27.15
N ARG A 163 -18.31 11.69 -27.94
CA ARG A 163 -18.52 12.19 -29.30
C ARG A 163 -18.74 13.69 -29.18
N LYS A 164 -17.80 14.50 -29.70
CA LYS A 164 -18.03 15.91 -29.97
C LYS A 164 -19.34 16.03 -30.76
N LEU A 165 -20.39 16.56 -30.12
CA LEU A 165 -21.52 17.13 -30.85
C LEU A 165 -20.95 18.31 -31.64
N LYS A 166 -20.79 18.11 -32.95
CA LYS A 166 -20.58 19.24 -33.88
C LYS A 166 -21.87 20.05 -33.85
N HIS A 167 -21.85 21.20 -33.20
CA HIS A 167 -22.79 22.26 -33.53
C HIS A 167 -22.45 22.74 -34.96
N VAL A 168 -23.31 22.38 -35.91
CA VAL A 168 -23.47 23.05 -37.20
C VAL A 168 -24.95 23.37 -37.34
#